data_AF-A0A7V5V5D2-F1
#
_entry.id   AF-A0A7V5V5D2-F1
#
_cell.length_a   1.000
_cell.length_b   1.000
_cell.length_c   1.000
_cell.angle_alpha   90.00
_cell.angle_beta   90.00
_cell.angle_gamma   90.00
#
_symmetry.space_group_name_H-M   'P 1'
#
loop_
_entity.id
_entity.type
_entity.pdbx_description
1 polymer ?
#
loop_
_entity_poly.entity_id
_entity_poly.type
_entity_poly.pdbx_seq_one_letter_code
_entity_poly.pdbx_strand_id
1 'polypeptide(L)'
;MRRDELQTKILAILEDDFEFEHPGLDDNLRDEHGFDSIDAIELLGKIELMLGFSLSRAEKEKAMSIRTINDILDYIEKIQASHQQ
;
A
#
# COMPACT_ATOMS: atom_id res chain seq x y z
N MET A 1 12.77 -2.12 -6.66
CA MET A 1 11.84 -1.69 -7.72
C MET A 1 11.89 -0.18 -7.81
N ARG A 2 11.53 0.42 -8.95
CA ARG A 2 11.41 1.89 -9.05
C ARG A 2 10.01 2.35 -8.59
N ARG A 3 9.89 3.59 -8.09
CA ARG A 3 8.62 4.16 -7.60
C ARG A 3 7.50 4.08 -8.64
N ASP A 4 7.78 4.38 -9.91
CA ASP A 4 6.83 4.22 -11.03
C ASP A 4 6.26 2.80 -11.12
N GLU A 5 7.11 1.78 -11.08
CA GLU A 5 6.68 0.38 -11.18
C GLU A 5 5.82 0.00 -9.98
N LEU A 6 6.20 0.47 -8.79
CA LEU A 6 5.45 0.26 -7.57
C LEU A 6 4.07 0.92 -7.68
N GLN A 7 4.02 2.16 -8.14
CA GLN A 7 2.77 2.91 -8.35
C GLN A 7 1.83 2.15 -9.29
N THR A 8 2.32 1.70 -10.44
CA THR A 8 1.50 0.92 -11.37
C THR A 8 0.96 -0.35 -10.72
N LYS A 9 1.77 -1.05 -9.92
CA LYS A 9 1.31 -2.27 -9.23
C LYS A 9 0.29 -1.98 -8.13
N ILE A 10 0.51 -0.94 -7.33
CA ILE A 10 -0.42 -0.58 -6.26
C ILE A 10 -1.75 -0.10 -6.84
N LEU A 11 -1.72 0.73 -7.88
CA LEU A 11 -2.94 1.13 -8.59
C LEU A 11 -3.67 -0.09 -9.13
N ALA A 12 -2.97 -1.01 -9.79
CA ALA A 12 -3.60 -2.23 -10.29
C ALA A 12 -4.22 -3.08 -9.17
N ILE A 13 -3.59 -3.19 -7.99
CA ILE A 13 -4.16 -3.90 -6.84
C ILE A 13 -5.41 -3.17 -6.34
N LEU A 14 -5.35 -1.84 -6.18
CA LEU A 14 -6.50 -1.05 -5.71
C LEU A 14 -7.68 -1.13 -6.69
N GLU A 15 -7.42 -1.11 -8.00
CA GLU A 15 -8.47 -1.20 -9.02
C GLU A 15 -9.01 -2.64 -9.17
N ASP A 16 -8.16 -3.67 -9.17
CA ASP A 16 -8.54 -5.08 -9.44
C ASP A 16 -9.07 -5.81 -8.20
N ASP A 17 -8.46 -5.62 -7.03
CA ASP A 17 -8.85 -6.30 -5.80
C ASP A 17 -9.81 -5.49 -4.93
N PHE A 18 -9.67 -4.16 -4.91
CA PHE A 18 -10.48 -3.29 -4.07
C PHE A 18 -11.58 -2.56 -4.85
N GLU A 19 -11.66 -2.76 -6.17
CA GLU A 19 -12.65 -2.14 -7.06
C GLU A 19 -12.62 -0.59 -7.04
N PHE A 20 -11.45 0.01 -6.81
CA PHE A 20 -11.32 1.47 -6.78
C PHE A 20 -11.46 2.02 -8.20
N GLU A 21 -12.31 3.02 -8.40
CA GLU A 21 -12.44 3.70 -9.69
C GLU A 21 -11.42 4.83 -9.82
N HIS A 22 -10.27 4.54 -10.43
CA HIS A 22 -9.21 5.51 -10.74
C HIS A 22 -8.85 6.45 -9.56
N PRO A 23 -8.38 5.89 -8.43
CA PRO A 23 -8.08 6.68 -7.25
C PRO A 23 -6.91 7.64 -7.52
N GLY A 24 -7.07 8.89 -7.12
CA GLY A 24 -6.02 9.89 -7.15
C GLY A 24 -4.90 9.56 -6.16
N LEU A 25 -3.69 10.04 -6.45
CA LEU A 25 -2.52 9.72 -5.59
C LEU A 25 -2.61 10.34 -4.19
N ASP A 26 -3.28 11.48 -4.10
CA ASP A 26 -3.50 12.25 -2.88
C ASP A 26 -4.93 12.10 -2.35
N ASP A 27 -5.75 11.26 -2.99
CA ASP A 27 -7.12 11.01 -2.58
C ASP A 27 -7.12 10.25 -1.25
N ASN A 28 -8.05 10.63 -0.38
CA ASN A 28 -8.19 9.98 0.90
C ASN A 28 -8.94 8.66 0.71
N LEU A 29 -8.19 7.57 0.66
CA LEU A 29 -8.71 6.22 0.44
C LEU A 29 -9.85 5.88 1.42
N ARG A 30 -9.78 6.40 2.65
CA ARG A 30 -10.79 6.16 3.68
C ARG A 30 -12.10 6.90 3.45
N ASP A 31 -12.01 8.19 3.15
CA ASP A 31 -13.19 9.05 2.98
C ASP A 31 -13.81 8.90 1.60
N GLU A 32 -12.98 8.76 0.56
CA GLU A 32 -13.42 8.78 -0.84
C GLU A 32 -13.70 7.39 -1.39
N HIS A 33 -12.91 6.40 -0.98
CA HIS A 33 -13.02 5.03 -1.48
C HIS A 33 -13.47 4.02 -0.41
N GLY A 34 -13.78 4.48 0.81
CA GLY A 34 -14.26 3.61 1.88
C GLY A 34 -13.24 2.63 2.44
N PHE A 35 -11.94 2.82 2.13
CA PHE A 35 -10.85 1.93 2.55
C PHE A 35 -10.84 1.76 4.06
N ASP A 36 -11.12 0.57 4.57
CA ASP A 36 -11.26 0.34 5.99
C ASP A 36 -10.03 -0.35 6.61
N SER A 37 -10.14 -0.75 7.87
CA SER A 37 -9.04 -1.44 8.56
C SER A 37 -8.84 -2.87 8.04
N ILE A 38 -9.87 -3.50 7.46
CA ILE A 38 -9.81 -4.84 6.88
C ILE A 38 -9.05 -4.74 5.55
N ASP A 39 -9.40 -3.76 4.73
CA ASP A 39 -8.73 -3.51 3.45
C ASP A 39 -7.23 -3.26 3.63
N ALA A 40 -6.87 -2.49 4.67
CA ALA A 40 -5.48 -2.26 5.04
C ALA A 40 -4.73 -3.57 5.36
N ILE A 41 -5.37 -4.53 6.04
CA ILE A 41 -4.75 -5.82 6.36
C ILE A 41 -4.59 -6.66 5.09
N GLU A 42 -5.60 -6.68 4.21
CA GLU A 42 -5.53 -7.42 2.94
C GLU A 42 -4.46 -6.86 2.01
N LEU A 43 -4.39 -5.54 1.89
CA LEU A 43 -3.37 -4.85 1.12
C LEU A 43 -1.97 -5.19 1.66
N LEU A 44 -1.79 -5.20 2.99
CA LEU A 44 -0.51 -5.57 3.59
C LEU A 44 -0.12 -7.02 3.27
N GLY A 45 -1.07 -7.96 3.29
CA GLY A 45 -0.83 -9.34 2.89
C GLY A 45 -0.36 -9.44 1.44
N LYS A 46 -0.99 -8.69 0.52
CA LYS A 46 -0.55 -8.62 -0.89
C LYS A 46 0.82 -7.99 -1.05
N ILE A 47 1.12 -6.94 -0.29
CA ILE A 47 2.45 -6.31 -0.27
C ILE A 47 3.50 -7.30 0.25
N GLU A 48 3.23 -8.03 1.32
CA GLU A 48 4.13 -9.07 1.85
C GLU A 48 4.43 -10.14 0.79
N LEU A 49 3.40 -10.62 0.07
CA LEU A 49 3.56 -11.58 -1.03
C LEU A 49 4.35 -10.99 -2.20
N MET A 50 4.09 -9.73 -2.56
CA MET A 50 4.79 -9.03 -3.64
C MET A 50 6.27 -8.81 -3.31
N LEU A 51 6.58 -8.48 -2.05
CA LEU A 51 7.94 -8.22 -1.57
C LEU A 51 8.70 -9.51 -1.24
N GLY A 52 8.00 -10.61 -0.97
CA GLY A 52 8.59 -11.90 -0.64
C GLY A 52 9.06 -12.04 0.81
N PHE A 53 8.64 -11.13 1.70
CA PHE A 53 8.94 -11.19 3.13
C PHE A 53 7.78 -10.66 3.96
N SER A 54 7.72 -11.09 5.21
CA SER A 54 6.73 -10.60 6.17
C SER A 54 7.16 -9.30 6.82
N LEU A 55 6.19 -8.39 6.98
CA LEU A 55 6.36 -7.13 7.66
C LEU A 55 6.39 -7.35 9.18
N SER A 56 7.25 -6.59 9.87
CA SER A 56 7.30 -6.51 11.32
C SER A 56 6.06 -5.79 11.88
N ARG A 57 5.85 -5.93 13.19
CA ARG A 57 4.74 -5.26 13.89
C ARG A 57 4.76 -3.74 13.70
N ALA A 58 5.92 -3.11 13.80
CA ALA A 58 6.06 -1.66 13.65
C ALA A 58 5.73 -1.19 12.23
N GLU A 59 6.11 -1.99 11.22
CA GLU A 59 5.72 -1.74 9.84
C GLU A 59 4.20 -1.85 9.69
N LYS A 60 3.57 -2.89 10.24
CA LYS A 60 2.10 -3.07 10.19
C LYS A 60 1.36 -1.91 10.89
N GLU A 61 1.88 -1.42 12.02
CA GLU A 61 1.30 -0.25 12.71
C GLU A 61 1.38 1.02 11.85
N LYS A 62 2.49 1.25 11.12
CA LYS A 62 2.59 2.37 10.19
C LYS A 62 1.60 2.25 9.03
N ALA A 63 1.36 1.05 8.54
CA ALA A 63 0.37 0.84 7.49
C ALA A 63 -1.05 1.24 7.91
N MET A 64 -1.40 1.10 9.19
CA MET A 64 -2.69 1.57 9.72
C MET A 64 -2.86 3.10 9.68
N SER A 65 -1.77 3.85 9.49
CA SER A 65 -1.79 5.31 9.40
C SER A 65 -1.95 5.84 7.96
N ILE A 66 -1.83 4.96 6.97
CA ILE A 66 -1.95 5.28 5.54
C ILE A 66 -3.33 5.87 5.26
N ARG A 67 -3.35 6.98 4.51
CA ARG A 67 -4.58 7.64 4.06
C ARG A 67 -4.65 7.82 2.56
N THR A 68 -3.50 7.89 1.91
CA THR A 68 -3.38 8.17 0.47
C THR A 68 -2.54 7.12 -0.22
N ILE A 69 -2.62 7.05 -1.55
CA ILE A 69 -1.74 6.17 -2.33
C ILE A 69 -0.29 6.62 -2.17
N ASN A 70 -0.04 7.93 -2.12
CA ASN A 70 1.30 8.46 -1.85
C ASN A 70 1.89 7.94 -0.53
N ASP A 71 1.08 7.79 0.52
CA ASP A 71 1.51 7.17 1.78
C ASP A 71 1.87 5.68 1.59
N ILE A 72 1.10 4.93 0.81
CA ILE A 72 1.40 3.51 0.49
C ILE A 72 2.75 3.42 -0.22
N LEU A 73 2.97 4.25 -1.23
CA LEU A 73 4.21 4.25 -2.01
C LEU A 73 5.41 4.58 -1.13
N ASP A 74 5.34 5.66 -0.36
CA ASP A 74 6.40 6.08 0.55
C ASP A 74 6.70 5.01 1.62
N TYR A 75 5.65 4.37 2.13
CA TYR A 75 5.74 3.28 3.08
C TYR A 75 6.50 2.07 2.51
N ILE A 76 6.12 1.60 1.32
CA ILE A 76 6.78 0.45 0.69
C ILE A 76 8.21 0.80 0.28
N GLU A 77 8.48 2.02 -0.22
CA GLU A 77 9.84 2.46 -0.52
C GLU A 77 10.74 2.41 0.72
N LYS A 78 10.24 2.88 1.87
CA LYS A 78 10.97 2.82 3.15
C LYS A 78 11.25 1.39 3.58
N ILE A 79 10.28 0.49 3.43
CA ILE A 79 10.45 -0.92 3.79
C ILE A 79 11.47 -1.57 2.88
N GLN A 80 11.33 -1.42 1.56
CA GLN A 80 12.28 -1.97 0.61
C GLN A 80 13.69 -1.48 0.93
N ALA A 81 13.87 -0.18 1.16
CA ALA A 81 15.17 0.38 1.54
C ALA A 81 15.73 -0.22 2.83
N SER A 82 14.87 -0.53 3.81
CA SER A 82 15.28 -1.13 5.09
C SER A 82 15.66 -2.61 4.98
N HIS A 83 15.03 -3.36 4.07
CA HIS A 83 15.29 -4.80 3.85
C HIS A 83 16.33 -5.08 2.76
N GLN A 84 16.80 -4.06 2.03
CA GLN A 84 17.90 -4.17 1.06
C GLN A 84 19.29 -3.90 1.66
N GLN A 85 19.40 -3.69 2.99
CA GLN A 85 20.65 -3.54 3.73
C GLN A 85 21.06 -4.84 4.43
#